data_AF-A0A5B0P9I1-F1
#
_entry.id   AF-A0A5B0P9I1-F1
#
_cell.length_a   1.000
_cell.length_b   1.000
_cell.length_c   1.000
_cell.angle_alpha   90.00
_cell.angle_beta   90.00
_cell.angle_gamma   90.00
#
_symmetry.space_group_name_H-M   'P 1'
#
loop_
_entity.id
_entity.type
_entity.pdbx_description
1 polymer ?
#
loop_
_entity_poly.entity_id
_entity_poly.type
_entity_poly.pdbx_seq_one_letter_code
_entity_poly.pdbx_strand_id
1 'polypeptide(L)'
;MYSVSLITISILALLGQLVSAEPADSTPRETKKCFYYTGANTNTATCNDIPGVTCTGGCGGTFNFAEECRPSDGSDPQHIAPPTNQTCDLGFGRDTAAAKACVTTTGTYSCRGKITPGETYCYGCNIPKNM
;
A
#
# COMPACT_ATOMS: atom_id res chain seq x y z
N MET A 1 53.12 -4.90 60.53
CA MET A 1 51.88 -4.96 61.34
C MET A 1 50.82 -4.14 60.62
N TYR A 2 49.58 -4.67 60.58
CA TYR A 2 48.38 -4.29 59.79
C TYR A 2 48.46 -4.66 58.30
N SER A 3 47.74 -5.61 57.68
CA SER A 3 46.53 -6.45 57.91
C SER A 3 45.40 -6.11 56.92
N VAL A 4 44.76 -7.17 56.42
CA VAL A 4 43.45 -7.26 55.70
C VAL A 4 43.49 -6.87 54.21
N SER A 5 42.84 -7.54 53.25
CA SER A 5 42.37 -8.91 53.00
C SER A 5 41.59 -8.88 51.66
N LEU A 6 41.49 -10.03 50.98
CA LEU A 6 40.37 -10.48 50.12
C LEU A 6 40.15 -9.86 48.72
N ILE A 7 40.58 -10.63 47.72
CA ILE A 7 39.80 -11.15 46.55
C ILE A 7 38.60 -10.30 46.10
N THR A 8 38.66 -9.75 44.88
CA THR A 8 37.46 -9.54 44.06
C THR A 8 37.69 -10.01 42.62
N ILE A 9 36.80 -10.92 42.24
CA ILE A 9 36.75 -11.75 41.05
C ILE A 9 36.49 -10.90 39.80
N SER A 10 37.24 -11.19 38.73
CA SER A 10 36.97 -10.73 37.37
C SER A 10 35.60 -11.22 36.90
N ILE A 11 34.63 -10.33 36.70
CA ILE A 11 33.34 -10.68 36.10
C ILE A 11 33.30 -10.16 34.66
N LEU A 12 33.30 -11.12 33.73
CA LEU A 12 32.93 -10.99 32.33
C LEU A 12 31.57 -10.29 32.18
N ALA A 13 31.50 -9.33 31.26
CA ALA A 13 30.27 -9.08 30.51
C ALA A 13 30.64 -9.05 29.02
N LEU A 14 30.53 -10.22 28.37
CA LEU A 14 30.37 -10.29 26.92
C LEU A 14 29.12 -9.47 26.58
N LEU A 15 29.28 -8.34 25.92
CA LEU A 15 28.20 -7.67 25.22
C LEU A 15 27.86 -8.52 23.99
N GLY A 16 27.06 -9.56 24.19
CA GLY A 16 26.38 -10.25 23.12
C GLY A 16 25.48 -9.24 22.42
N GLN A 17 25.84 -8.88 21.19
CA GLN A 17 24.96 -8.08 20.34
C GLN A 17 23.70 -8.92 20.11
N LEU A 18 22.59 -8.53 20.75
CA LEU A 18 21.27 -8.95 20.29
C LEU A 18 21.06 -8.29 18.92
N VAL A 19 21.52 -8.94 17.86
CA VAL A 19 20.92 -8.74 16.55
C VAL A 19 19.53 -9.35 16.68
N SER A 20 18.51 -8.50 16.80
CA SER A 20 17.15 -8.91 16.57
C SER A 20 17.08 -9.31 15.11
N ALA A 21 17.33 -10.58 14.80
CA ALA A 21 16.94 -11.15 13.54
C ALA A 21 15.42 -11.10 13.53
N GLU A 22 14.85 -10.05 12.94
CA GLU A 22 13.45 -10.07 12.52
C GLU A 22 13.25 -11.39 11.76
N PRO A 23 12.23 -12.20 12.10
CA PRO A 23 11.99 -13.42 11.37
C PRO A 23 11.85 -13.02 9.90
N ALA A 24 12.77 -13.54 9.07
CA ALA A 24 12.68 -13.33 7.64
C ALA A 24 11.31 -13.83 7.20
N ASP A 25 10.42 -12.89 6.87
CA ASP A 25 9.06 -13.18 6.44
C ASP A 25 9.15 -14.01 5.16
N SER A 26 9.06 -15.32 5.32
CA SER A 26 9.24 -16.33 4.27
C SER A 26 8.04 -16.42 3.33
N THR A 27 7.14 -15.44 3.38
CA THR A 27 6.07 -15.29 2.40
C THR A 27 6.67 -14.87 1.06
N PRO A 28 6.39 -15.59 -0.03
CA PRO A 28 6.78 -15.18 -1.37
C PRO A 28 6.31 -13.75 -1.64
N ARG A 29 7.26 -12.89 -2.01
CA ARG A 29 6.99 -11.51 -2.42
C ARG A 29 6.87 -11.50 -3.93
N GLU A 30 5.64 -11.38 -4.42
CA GLU A 30 5.35 -11.46 -5.85
C GLU A 30 5.06 -10.09 -6.46
N THR A 31 5.27 -9.99 -7.77
CA THR A 31 4.71 -8.90 -8.59
C THR A 31 3.36 -9.36 -9.13
N LYS A 32 2.33 -8.53 -9.00
CA LYS A 32 0.98 -8.82 -9.49
C LYS A 32 0.48 -7.76 -10.45
N LYS A 33 -0.18 -8.17 -11.54
CA LYS A 33 -1.00 -7.27 -12.37
C LYS A 33 -2.30 -6.96 -11.63
N CYS A 34 -2.65 -5.68 -11.56
CA CYS A 34 -3.75 -5.19 -10.74
C CYS A 34 -4.75 -4.38 -11.59
N PHE A 35 -5.98 -4.87 -11.63
CA PHE A 35 -7.13 -4.17 -12.22
C PHE A 35 -7.78 -3.23 -11.22
N TYR A 36 -7.70 -3.58 -9.93
CA TYR A 36 -8.07 -2.73 -8.80
C TYR A 36 -6.87 -2.58 -7.87
N TYR A 37 -6.72 -1.40 -7.28
CA TYR A 37 -5.62 -1.12 -6.36
C TYR A 37 -5.98 0.05 -5.46
N THR A 38 -5.36 0.09 -4.28
CA THR A 38 -5.46 1.22 -3.35
C THR A 38 -4.09 1.52 -2.78
N GLY A 39 -3.84 2.79 -2.45
CA GLY A 39 -2.58 3.22 -1.84
C GLY A 39 -1.38 2.89 -2.71
N ALA A 40 -1.47 3.06 -4.03
CA ALA A 40 -0.42 2.66 -4.99
C ALA A 40 0.97 3.23 -4.65
N ASN A 41 1.05 4.41 -4.05
CA ASN A 41 2.29 5.06 -3.64
C ASN A 41 2.74 4.70 -2.20
N THR A 42 2.12 3.71 -1.56
CA THR A 42 2.38 3.33 -0.17
C THR A 42 3.00 1.94 -0.08
N ASN A 43 3.59 1.63 1.08
CA ASN A 43 4.04 0.29 1.43
C ASN A 43 2.91 -0.63 1.94
N THR A 44 1.66 -0.16 1.88
CA THR A 44 0.46 -0.92 2.25
C THR A 44 -0.49 -1.07 1.06
N ALA A 45 0.04 -0.99 -0.17
CA ALA A 45 -0.79 -1.03 -1.35
C ALA A 45 -1.54 -2.36 -1.47
N THR A 46 -2.79 -2.33 -1.92
CA THR A 46 -3.58 -3.54 -2.17
C THR A 46 -3.76 -3.78 -3.67
N CYS A 47 -4.02 -5.02 -4.05
CA CYS A 47 -4.18 -5.42 -5.45
C CYS A 47 -5.37 -6.37 -5.61
N ASN A 48 -6.23 -6.06 -6.59
CA ASN A 48 -7.40 -6.84 -7.01
C ASN A 48 -8.39 -7.17 -5.88
N ASP A 49 -8.44 -6.34 -4.84
CA ASP A 49 -9.28 -6.54 -3.64
C ASP A 49 -9.14 -7.93 -3.02
N ILE A 50 -7.96 -8.55 -3.15
CA ILE A 50 -7.68 -9.87 -2.62
C ILE A 50 -7.47 -9.74 -1.10
N PRO A 51 -8.35 -10.35 -0.26
CA PRO A 51 -8.22 -10.26 1.20
C PRO A 51 -6.83 -10.70 1.70
N GLY A 52 -6.21 -9.89 2.55
CA GLY A 52 -4.90 -10.20 3.14
C GLY A 52 -3.70 -9.96 2.21
N VAL A 53 -3.90 -9.56 0.96
CA VAL A 53 -2.78 -9.16 0.08
C VAL A 53 -2.37 -7.73 0.37
N THR A 54 -1.09 -7.55 0.72
CA THR A 54 -0.45 -6.25 0.88
C THR A 54 0.86 -6.23 0.10
N CYS A 55 1.08 -5.17 -0.68
CA CYS A 55 2.23 -4.98 -1.55
C CYS A 55 3.12 -3.86 -1.01
N THR A 56 4.28 -4.26 -0.48
CA THR A 56 5.20 -3.35 0.21
C THR A 56 6.04 -2.48 -0.72
N GLY A 57 6.12 -2.87 -2.00
CA GLY A 57 6.79 -2.09 -3.04
C GLY A 57 5.89 -1.08 -3.75
N GLY A 58 4.64 -0.91 -3.30
CA GLY A 58 3.65 -0.07 -3.98
C GLY A 58 3.22 -0.65 -5.34
N CYS A 59 2.61 0.20 -6.16
CA CYS A 59 2.14 -0.10 -7.51
C CYS A 59 2.61 0.94 -8.52
N GLY A 60 2.87 0.50 -9.74
CA GLY A 60 3.34 1.35 -10.84
C GLY A 60 2.96 0.79 -12.20
N GLY A 61 3.54 1.35 -13.25
CA GLY A 61 3.14 1.09 -14.64
C GLY A 61 2.23 2.18 -15.17
N THR A 62 1.27 1.83 -16.03
CA THR A 62 0.23 2.77 -16.47
C THR A 62 -1.03 2.57 -15.66
N PHE A 63 -1.58 3.67 -15.12
CA PHE A 63 -2.78 3.65 -14.31
C PHE A 63 -4.04 3.76 -15.16
N ASN A 64 -5.19 3.45 -14.55
CA ASN A 64 -6.47 3.54 -15.24
C ASN A 64 -6.81 5.01 -15.52
N PHE A 65 -7.33 5.27 -16.72
CA PHE A 65 -7.88 6.57 -17.07
C PHE A 65 -9.40 6.50 -17.05
N ALA A 66 -10.04 7.38 -16.29
CA ALA A 66 -11.48 7.39 -16.07
C ALA A 66 -12.08 8.72 -16.57
N GLU A 67 -13.19 8.62 -17.27
CA GLU A 67 -13.93 9.76 -17.79
C GLU A 67 -15.18 10.07 -16.93
N GLU A 68 -15.72 11.27 -17.10
CA GLU A 68 -16.90 11.77 -16.40
C GLU A 68 -16.82 11.67 -14.86
N CYS A 69 -15.69 12.09 -14.31
CA CYS A 69 -15.37 12.09 -12.89
C CYS A 69 -15.86 13.35 -12.19
N ARG A 70 -16.58 13.16 -11.07
CA ARG A 70 -16.96 14.23 -10.14
C ARG A 70 -16.30 14.02 -8.78
N PRO A 71 -15.89 15.09 -8.07
CA PRO A 71 -15.36 14.97 -6.72
C PRO A 71 -16.34 14.23 -5.82
N SER A 72 -15.83 13.29 -5.01
CA SER A 72 -16.63 12.52 -4.06
C SER A 72 -16.34 12.88 -2.59
N ASP A 73 -15.55 13.93 -2.37
CA ASP A 73 -15.22 14.49 -1.05
C ASP A 73 -16.28 15.45 -0.50
N GLY A 74 -17.35 15.69 -1.27
CA GLY A 74 -18.42 16.63 -0.91
C GLY A 74 -18.12 18.10 -1.19
N SER A 75 -17.02 18.41 -1.89
CA SER A 75 -16.69 19.79 -2.31
C SER A 75 -17.69 20.36 -3.33
N ASP A 76 -18.37 19.52 -4.10
CA ASP A 76 -19.42 19.91 -5.05
C ASP A 76 -20.67 19.02 -4.93
N PRO A 77 -21.47 19.19 -3.86
CA PRO A 77 -22.63 18.34 -3.57
C PRO A 77 -23.80 18.56 -4.55
N GLN A 78 -23.81 19.70 -5.25
CA GLN A 78 -24.83 20.05 -6.24
C GLN A 78 -24.39 19.71 -7.67
N HIS A 79 -23.17 19.21 -7.86
CA HIS A 79 -22.61 18.88 -9.17
C HIS A 79 -22.64 20.05 -10.17
N ILE A 80 -22.31 21.24 -9.67
CA ILE A 80 -22.27 22.48 -10.46
C ILE A 80 -21.06 22.45 -11.41
N ALA A 81 -19.93 21.93 -10.96
CA ALA A 81 -18.75 21.83 -11.79
C ALA A 81 -18.96 20.77 -12.88
N PRO A 82 -18.51 21.03 -14.13
CA PRO A 82 -18.54 20.02 -15.16
C PRO A 82 -17.65 18.83 -14.76
N PRO A 83 -18.02 17.59 -15.14
CA PRO A 83 -17.21 16.44 -14.84
C PRO A 83 -15.87 16.51 -15.60
N THR A 84 -14.86 15.87 -15.03
CA THR A 84 -13.47 15.88 -15.53
C THR A 84 -13.02 14.48 -15.90
N ASN A 85 -11.84 14.35 -16.51
CA ASN A 85 -11.20 13.07 -16.72
C ASN A 85 -9.99 12.94 -15.79
N GLN A 86 -9.74 11.73 -15.28
CA GLN A 86 -8.76 11.50 -14.23
C GLN A 86 -7.88 10.29 -14.57
N THR A 87 -6.58 10.41 -14.30
CA THR A 87 -5.69 9.26 -14.16
C THR A 87 -5.66 8.85 -12.70
N CYS A 88 -6.12 7.63 -12.41
CA CYS A 88 -6.31 7.13 -11.05
C CYS A 88 -4.98 6.59 -10.49
N ASP A 89 -4.01 7.47 -10.24
CA ASP A 89 -2.63 7.12 -9.91
C ASP A 89 -2.41 6.60 -8.47
N LEU A 90 -3.39 6.79 -7.58
CA LEU A 90 -3.30 6.30 -6.19
C LEU A 90 -4.26 5.15 -5.88
N GLY A 91 -5.37 5.05 -6.60
CA GLY A 91 -6.35 4.00 -6.36
C GLY A 91 -7.42 3.93 -7.43
N PHE A 92 -7.84 2.73 -7.77
CA PHE A 92 -8.93 2.49 -8.71
C PHE A 92 -9.75 1.29 -8.25
N GLY A 93 -11.07 1.47 -8.18
CA GLY A 93 -11.96 0.48 -7.57
C GLY A 93 -13.42 0.67 -7.92
N ARG A 94 -14.27 -0.13 -7.29
CA ARG A 94 -15.72 0.06 -7.34
C ARG A 94 -16.12 1.17 -6.37
N ASP A 95 -16.94 2.11 -6.85
CA ASP A 95 -17.62 3.08 -5.98
C ASP A 95 -19.08 2.64 -5.79
N THR A 96 -19.86 2.67 -6.87
CA THR A 96 -21.24 2.17 -6.89
C THR A 96 -21.42 1.08 -7.95
N ALA A 97 -22.66 0.63 -8.18
CA ALA A 97 -22.94 -0.27 -9.30
C ALA A 97 -22.70 0.38 -10.67
N ALA A 98 -22.82 1.71 -10.76
CA ALA A 98 -22.71 2.47 -12.00
C ALA A 98 -21.48 3.38 -12.07
N ALA A 99 -20.64 3.40 -11.04
CA ALA A 99 -19.48 4.30 -10.96
C ALA A 99 -18.22 3.59 -10.44
N LYS A 100 -17.07 4.08 -10.87
CA LYS A 100 -15.75 3.69 -10.36
C LYS A 100 -15.21 4.75 -9.42
N ALA A 101 -14.54 4.28 -8.37
CA ALA A 101 -13.74 5.13 -7.50
C ALA A 101 -12.41 5.36 -8.19
N CYS A 102 -12.03 6.63 -8.31
CA CYS A 102 -10.73 7.05 -8.84
C CYS A 102 -10.07 7.95 -7.79
N VAL A 103 -8.97 7.48 -7.21
CA VAL A 103 -8.16 8.24 -6.27
C VAL A 103 -6.94 8.73 -7.03
N THR A 104 -6.71 10.04 -6.98
CA THR A 104 -5.55 10.69 -7.54
C THR A 104 -4.72 11.36 -6.45
N THR A 105 -3.53 11.82 -6.80
CA THR A 105 -2.71 12.70 -5.93
C THR A 105 -3.41 14.00 -5.49
N THR A 106 -4.44 14.44 -6.22
CA THR A 106 -5.14 15.71 -5.97
C THR A 106 -6.52 15.55 -5.37
N GLY A 107 -7.12 14.36 -5.40
CA GLY A 107 -8.44 14.14 -4.82
C GLY A 107 -9.04 12.78 -5.11
N THR A 108 -10.26 12.59 -4.64
CA THR A 108 -11.05 11.38 -4.85
C THR A 108 -12.30 11.70 -5.67
N TYR A 109 -12.57 10.85 -6.65
CA TYR A 109 -13.63 11.06 -7.63
C TYR A 109 -14.51 9.82 -7.80
N SER A 110 -15.78 10.07 -8.09
CA SER A 110 -16.74 9.09 -8.60
C SER A 110 -16.90 9.30 -10.11
N CYS A 111 -16.52 8.30 -10.90
CA CYS A 111 -16.47 8.38 -12.36
C CYS A 111 -17.50 7.45 -13.00
N ARG A 112 -18.31 7.98 -13.93
CA ARG A 112 -19.39 7.23 -14.60
C ARG A 112 -19.15 6.98 -16.09
N GLY A 113 -18.12 7.61 -16.65
CA GLY A 113 -17.78 7.51 -18.05
C GLY A 113 -16.99 6.24 -18.39
N LYS A 114 -16.40 6.26 -19.57
CA LYS A 114 -15.55 5.17 -20.05
C LYS A 114 -14.31 5.03 -19.16
N ILE A 115 -13.91 3.78 -18.91
CA ILE A 115 -12.63 3.44 -18.31
C ILE A 115 -11.70 2.92 -19.40
N THR A 116 -10.54 3.54 -19.55
CA THR A 116 -9.44 3.00 -20.35
C THR A 116 -8.49 2.28 -19.40
N PRO A 117 -8.37 0.93 -19.50
CA PRO A 117 -7.58 0.16 -18.56
C PRO A 117 -6.08 0.45 -18.73
N GLY A 118 -5.39 0.59 -17.60
CA GLY A 118 -3.94 0.66 -17.54
C GLY A 118 -3.29 -0.72 -17.41
N GLU A 119 -1.97 -0.74 -17.50
CA GLU A 119 -1.12 -1.88 -17.16
C GLU A 119 -0.44 -1.63 -15.81
N THR A 120 -1.24 -1.69 -14.73
CA THR A 120 -0.76 -1.46 -13.37
C THR A 120 -0.25 -2.76 -12.75
N TYR A 121 0.90 -2.69 -12.10
CA TYR A 121 1.51 -3.79 -11.37
C TYR A 121 1.85 -3.36 -9.94
N CYS A 122 1.50 -4.17 -8.95
CA CYS A 122 1.95 -3.99 -7.58
C CYS A 122 3.11 -4.95 -7.26
N TYR A 123 4.06 -4.50 -6.46
CA TYR A 123 5.33 -5.17 -6.22
C TYR A 123 5.50 -5.57 -4.76
N GLY A 124 6.20 -6.67 -4.53
CA GLY A 124 6.47 -7.15 -3.17
C GLY A 124 5.20 -7.52 -2.41
N CYS A 125 4.23 -8.10 -3.12
CA CYS A 125 2.94 -8.53 -2.59
C CYS A 125 3.10 -9.81 -1.76
N ASN A 126 2.71 -9.74 -0.50
CA ASN A 126 2.52 -10.92 0.33
C ASN A 126 1.19 -11.57 -0.05
N ILE A 127 1.24 -12.85 -0.44
CA ILE A 127 0.05 -13.62 -0.77
C ILE A 127 -0.16 -14.66 0.33
N PRO A 128 -1.33 -14.67 0.99
CA PRO A 128 -1.66 -15.68 1.97
C PRO A 128 -1.54 -17.09 1.37
N LYS A 129 -0.83 -18.01 2.04
CA LYS A 129 -0.58 -19.37 1.52
C LYS A 129 -1.82 -20.28 1.41
N ASN A 130 -2.99 -19.81 1.86
CA ASN A 130 -4.24 -20.58 1.93
C ASN A 130 -5.37 -19.99 1.08
N MET A 131 -5.02 -19.35 -0.04
CA MET A 131 -5.96 -18.74 -0.97
C MET A 131 -6.22 -19.59 -2.19
#